data_AF-A0A6J4FM92-F1
#
_entry.id   AF-A0A6J4FM92-F1
#
_cell.length_a   1.000
_cell.length_b   1.000
_cell.length_c   1.000
_cell.angle_alpha   90.00
_cell.angle_beta   90.00
_cell.angle_gamma   90.00
#
_symmetry.space_group_name_H-M   'P 1'
#
loop_
_entity.id
_entity.type
_entity.pdbx_description
1 polymer ?
#
loop_
_entity_poly.entity_id
_entity_poly.type
_entity_poly.pdbx_seq_one_letter_code
_entity_poly.pdbx_strand_id
1 'polypeptide(L)'
;MKATTTLEKVGIMKVSGVGSGAPAGGARKTDKADGKKGEFKRVLVDAMGAGDETHAADGASSISVVEGALMIQDVGGATDREARQRLVRHGEELLDKLEEIRHGLLLGTVPVDKLEALASSVRSRREACPDPRLAALLDEIELRAEVEIAKLTRGR
;
A
#
# COMPACT_ATOMS: atom_id res chain seq x y z
N MET A 1 -36.06 -38.49 42.35
CA MET A 1 -35.73 -37.23 43.06
C MET A 1 -34.22 -37.17 43.26
N LYS A 2 -33.68 -35.94 43.17
CA LYS A 2 -32.30 -35.50 43.45
C LYS A 2 -31.42 -35.31 42.21
N ALA A 3 -31.63 -34.13 41.63
CA ALA A 3 -30.66 -33.38 40.86
C ALA A 3 -29.43 -33.08 41.72
N THR A 4 -28.24 -33.24 41.15
CA THR A 4 -27.00 -32.66 41.66
C THR A 4 -26.21 -32.13 40.47
N THR A 5 -26.57 -30.90 40.09
CA THR A 5 -25.81 -30.04 39.17
C THR A 5 -24.57 -29.53 39.92
N THR A 6 -23.39 -30.04 39.58
CA THR A 6 -22.11 -29.45 39.99
C THR A 6 -21.65 -28.45 38.94
N LEU A 7 -22.03 -27.19 39.14
CA LEU A 7 -21.42 -26.02 38.51
C LEU A 7 -20.04 -25.80 39.14
N GLU A 8 -19.00 -26.30 38.50
CA GLU A 8 -17.62 -26.05 38.93
C GLU A 8 -16.99 -24.94 38.08
N LYS A 9 -16.93 -23.75 38.71
CA LYS A 9 -15.99 -22.63 38.49
C LYS A 9 -15.35 -22.53 37.09
N VAL A 10 -15.95 -21.68 36.25
CA VAL A 10 -15.19 -20.95 35.23
C VAL A 10 -14.16 -20.08 35.97
N GLY A 11 -12.90 -20.50 35.88
CA GLY A 11 -11.76 -19.75 36.42
C GLY A 11 -11.70 -18.39 35.76
N ILE A 12 -12.03 -17.35 36.52
CA ILE A 12 -11.87 -15.95 36.14
C ILE A 12 -10.36 -15.73 35.90
N MET A 13 -9.99 -15.51 34.64
CA MET A 13 -8.62 -15.17 34.25
C MET A 13 -8.31 -13.78 34.84
N LYS A 14 -7.71 -13.77 36.04
CA LYS A 14 -7.19 -12.55 36.66
C LYS A 14 -6.00 -12.08 35.84
N VAL A 15 -6.21 -11.08 34.99
CA VAL A 15 -5.10 -10.34 34.38
C VAL A 15 -4.40 -9.55 35.48
N SER A 16 -3.21 -10.01 35.86
CA SER A 16 -2.33 -9.30 36.78
C SER A 16 -1.98 -7.94 36.18
N GLY A 17 -2.24 -6.87 36.94
CA GLY A 17 -1.82 -5.53 36.61
C GLY A 17 -0.32 -5.49 36.35
N VAL A 18 0.08 -4.72 35.33
CA VAL A 18 1.48 -4.40 35.09
C VAL A 18 2.01 -3.75 36.38
N GLY A 19 3.05 -4.34 36.95
CA GLY A 19 3.65 -3.87 38.19
C GLY A 19 4.08 -2.42 38.04
N SER A 20 3.62 -1.59 38.97
CA SER A 20 4.03 -0.22 39.16
C SER A 20 5.51 -0.17 39.56
N GLY A 21 6.39 0.18 38.63
CA GLY A 21 7.76 0.60 38.95
C GLY A 21 7.76 2.01 39.53
N ALA A 22 8.14 2.14 40.80
CA ALA A 22 8.46 3.42 41.45
C ALA A 22 10.00 3.52 41.65
N PRO A 23 10.57 4.68 41.99
CA PRO A 23 10.81 5.80 41.07
C PRO A 23 12.32 6.17 40.95
N ALA A 24 12.60 6.96 39.91
CA ALA A 24 13.62 8.02 39.83
C ALA A 24 15.08 7.70 40.22
N GLY A 25 15.85 7.18 39.25
CA GLY A 25 17.27 7.49 39.11
C GLY A 25 17.44 8.76 38.27
N GLY A 26 18.09 9.78 38.83
CA GLY A 26 18.20 11.12 38.27
C GLY A 26 19.02 11.22 36.97
N ALA A 27 18.47 12.04 36.07
CA ALA A 27 19.11 12.90 35.08
C ALA A 27 20.11 12.31 34.06
N ARG A 28 19.67 12.28 32.80
CA ARG A 28 20.28 13.16 31.79
C ARG A 28 19.21 13.64 30.83
N LYS A 29 19.05 14.97 30.73
CA LYS A 29 18.25 15.59 29.67
C LYS A 29 18.91 15.21 28.35
N THR A 30 18.32 14.28 27.61
CA THR A 30 18.55 14.20 26.18
C THR A 30 17.73 15.31 25.58
N ASP A 31 18.42 16.35 25.11
CA ASP A 31 17.82 17.45 24.38
C ASP A 31 16.85 16.91 23.34
N LYS A 32 15.72 17.61 23.23
CA LYS A 32 14.78 17.49 22.11
C LYS A 32 15.60 17.50 20.81
N ALA A 33 15.74 16.33 20.19
CA ALA A 33 16.20 16.24 18.81
C ALA A 33 14.99 16.55 17.92
N ASP A 34 14.77 17.85 17.79
CA ASP A 34 14.14 18.47 16.65
C ASP A 34 14.75 17.88 15.36
N GLY A 35 13.90 17.44 14.43
CA GLY A 35 14.18 17.28 13.01
C GLY A 35 15.55 16.72 12.59
N LYS A 36 15.58 15.41 12.26
CA LYS A 36 16.59 14.71 11.46
C LYS A 36 17.08 15.50 10.23
N LYS A 37 18.08 16.36 10.39
CA LYS A 37 18.94 16.88 9.31
C LYS A 37 20.44 16.64 9.55
N GLY A 38 20.84 16.33 10.77
CA GLY A 38 22.23 16.08 11.14
C GLY A 38 22.64 14.61 11.23
N GLU A 39 21.68 13.69 11.43
CA GLU A 39 21.97 12.27 11.63
C GLU A 39 22.48 11.60 10.35
N PHE A 40 21.90 11.93 9.20
CA PHE A 40 22.39 11.50 7.88
C PHE A 40 23.82 11.99 7.63
N LYS A 41 24.10 13.27 7.94
CA LYS A 41 25.46 13.83 7.81
C LYS A 41 26.44 13.13 8.75
N ARG A 42 26.01 12.76 9.95
CA ARG A 42 26.86 12.06 10.92
C ARG A 42 27.16 10.64 10.46
N VAL A 43 26.17 9.88 9.98
CA VAL A 43 26.36 8.54 9.41
C VAL A 43 27.24 8.60 8.15
N LEU A 44 27.08 9.63 7.31
CA LEU A 44 27.91 9.84 6.13
C LEU A 44 29.36 10.18 6.50
N VAL A 45 29.57 11.05 7.49
CA VAL A 45 30.90 11.42 7.99
C VAL A 45 31.55 10.26 8.75
N ASP A 46 30.78 9.43 9.45
CA ASP A 46 31.27 8.22 10.14
C ASP A 46 31.67 7.14 9.12
N ALA A 47 30.87 6.94 8.06
CA ALA A 47 31.20 6.07 6.94
C ALA A 47 32.42 6.54 6.13
N MET A 48 32.65 7.85 6.04
CA MET A 48 33.86 8.42 5.41
C MET A 48 35.06 8.54 6.36
N GLY A 49 34.82 8.56 7.68
CA GLY A 49 35.81 8.83 8.72
C GLY A 49 36.42 7.58 9.36
N ALA A 50 35.87 6.39 9.12
CA ALA A 50 36.43 5.11 9.55
C ALA A 50 37.60 4.63 8.67
N GLY A 51 38.45 5.56 8.21
CA GLY A 51 39.54 5.31 7.25
C GLY A 51 40.90 5.87 7.68
N ASP A 52 41.12 6.08 8.98
CA ASP A 52 42.44 6.47 9.51
C ASP A 52 43.09 5.31 10.25
N GLU A 53 43.46 4.25 9.51
CA GLU A 53 44.69 3.49 9.71
C GLU A 53 45.10 2.84 8.36
N THR A 54 46.22 3.33 7.83
CA THR A 54 47.16 2.68 6.90
C THR A 54 46.65 1.49 6.06
N HIS A 55 46.45 1.71 4.76
CA HIS A 55 47.15 1.04 3.65
C HIS A 55 46.46 1.33 2.30
N ALA A 56 47.28 1.51 1.27
CA ALA A 56 46.88 1.86 -0.09
C ALA A 56 45.80 0.95 -0.68
N ALA A 57 44.57 1.46 -0.80
CA ALA A 57 43.53 1.05 -1.76
C ALA A 57 42.37 2.07 -1.76
N ASP A 58 42.67 3.36 -1.91
CA ASP A 58 41.73 4.49 -1.70
C ASP A 58 40.71 4.70 -2.85
N GLY A 59 40.52 3.71 -3.72
CA GLY A 59 39.59 3.78 -4.86
C GLY A 59 38.28 3.03 -4.66
N ALA A 60 38.24 1.99 -3.81
CA ALA A 60 37.12 1.04 -3.81
C ALA A 60 36.04 1.35 -2.74
N SER A 61 36.42 1.94 -1.61
CA SER A 61 35.50 2.26 -0.51
C SER A 61 34.56 3.43 -0.86
N SER A 62 35.09 4.47 -1.50
CA SER A 62 34.32 5.61 -2.01
C SER A 62 33.31 5.20 -3.10
N ILE A 63 33.68 4.27 -3.98
CA ILE A 63 32.77 3.72 -5.01
C ILE A 63 31.62 2.94 -4.37
N SER A 64 31.87 2.15 -3.31
CA SER A 64 30.83 1.36 -2.63
C SER A 64 29.75 2.22 -1.96
N VAL A 65 30.13 3.37 -1.39
CA VAL A 65 29.19 4.33 -0.79
C VAL A 65 28.37 5.05 -1.87
N VAL A 66 28.99 5.35 -3.01
CA VAL A 66 28.31 5.94 -4.17
C VAL A 66 27.36 4.94 -4.82
N GLU A 67 27.73 3.65 -4.89
CA GLU A 67 26.88 2.58 -5.41
C GLU A 67 25.65 2.35 -4.52
N GLY A 68 25.81 2.39 -3.19
CA GLY A 68 24.69 2.37 -2.25
C GLY A 68 23.74 3.57 -2.40
N ALA A 69 24.28 4.77 -2.66
CA ALA A 69 23.46 5.95 -2.94
C ALA A 69 22.77 5.90 -4.31
N LEU A 70 23.42 5.31 -5.32
CA LEU A 70 22.85 5.12 -6.66
C LEU A 70 21.74 4.06 -6.66
N MET A 71 21.91 2.97 -5.91
CA MET A 71 20.86 1.96 -5.72
C MET A 71 19.62 2.51 -4.99
N ILE A 72 19.80 3.49 -4.09
CA ILE A 72 18.67 4.18 -3.46
C ILE A 72 18.00 5.16 -4.44
N GLN A 73 18.73 5.73 -5.41
CA GLN A 73 18.14 6.51 -6.51
C GLN A 73 17.45 5.64 -7.57
N ASP A 74 17.81 4.35 -7.65
CA ASP A 74 17.20 3.38 -8.54
C ASP A 74 15.94 2.71 -7.95
N VAL A 75 15.55 3.07 -6.71
CA VAL A 75 14.24 2.75 -6.13
C VAL A 75 13.17 3.51 -6.93
N GLY A 76 12.69 2.88 -8.00
CA GLY A 76 11.81 3.49 -8.99
C GLY A 76 12.53 3.84 -10.31
N GLY A 77 13.43 2.98 -10.77
CA GLY A 77 14.08 3.07 -12.08
C GLY A 77 13.10 3.30 -13.25
N ALA A 78 13.63 3.66 -14.43
CA ALA A 78 12.83 4.08 -15.59
C ALA A 78 11.70 3.10 -15.94
N THR A 79 11.91 1.79 -15.73
CA THR A 79 10.93 0.73 -15.96
C THR A 79 9.72 0.80 -15.02
N ASP A 80 9.91 1.16 -13.76
CA ASP A 80 8.81 1.31 -12.78
C ASP A 80 7.99 2.57 -13.09
N ARG A 81 8.66 3.65 -13.50
CA ARG A 81 7.99 4.89 -13.93
C ARG A 81 7.13 4.65 -15.19
N GLU A 82 7.63 3.90 -16.17
CA GLU A 82 6.85 3.52 -17.36
C GLU A 82 5.68 2.61 -17.01
N ALA A 83 5.89 1.59 -16.17
CA ALA A 83 4.82 0.70 -15.73
C ALA A 83 3.70 1.48 -15.02
N ARG A 84 4.08 2.42 -14.14
CA ARG A 84 3.13 3.30 -13.47
C ARG A 84 2.37 4.20 -14.45
N GLN A 85 3.05 4.78 -15.44
CA GLN A 85 2.39 5.60 -16.48
C GLN A 85 1.38 4.78 -17.29
N ARG A 86 1.71 3.53 -17.65
CA ARG A 86 0.76 2.63 -18.33
C ARG A 86 -0.46 2.37 -17.46
N LEU A 87 -0.26 2.07 -16.17
CA LEU A 87 -1.37 1.83 -15.23
C LEU A 87 -2.29 3.06 -15.07
N VAL A 88 -1.72 4.26 -15.04
CA VAL A 88 -2.47 5.54 -14.97
C VAL A 88 -3.27 5.75 -16.24
N ARG A 89 -2.63 5.67 -17.41
CA ARG A 89 -3.31 5.84 -18.71
C ARG A 89 -4.47 4.87 -18.86
N HIS A 90 -4.28 3.60 -18.49
CA HIS A 90 -5.37 2.63 -18.52
C HIS A 90 -6.47 2.92 -17.49
N GLY A 91 -6.14 3.56 -16.37
CA GLY A 91 -7.12 4.06 -15.41
C GLY A 91 -7.97 5.19 -16.01
N GLU A 92 -7.32 6.14 -16.68
CA GLU A 92 -7.99 7.24 -17.41
C GLU A 92 -8.93 6.68 -18.49
N GLU A 93 -8.47 5.72 -19.29
CA GLU A 93 -9.29 5.04 -20.31
C GLU A 93 -10.55 4.38 -19.73
N LEU A 94 -10.48 3.85 -18.50
CA LEU A 94 -11.64 3.25 -17.83
C LEU A 94 -12.59 4.30 -17.26
N LEU A 95 -12.05 5.40 -16.73
CA LEU A 95 -12.83 6.55 -16.27
C LEU A 95 -13.58 7.20 -17.44
N ASP A 96 -12.95 7.33 -18.61
CA ASP A 96 -13.57 7.86 -19.81
C ASP A 96 -14.76 7.01 -20.27
N LYS A 97 -14.64 5.67 -20.22
CA LYS A 97 -15.77 4.76 -20.52
C LYS A 97 -16.93 4.95 -19.55
N LEU A 98 -16.65 5.13 -18.26
CA LEU A 98 -17.68 5.42 -17.25
C LEU A 98 -18.36 6.76 -17.52
N GLU A 99 -17.60 7.75 -18.00
CA GLU A 99 -18.11 9.07 -18.36
C GLU A 99 -19.04 9.01 -19.59
N GLU A 100 -18.69 8.23 -20.60
CA GLU A 100 -19.57 8.00 -21.76
C GLU A 100 -20.90 7.35 -21.34
N ILE A 101 -20.84 6.38 -20.43
CA ILE A 101 -22.06 5.76 -19.87
C ILE A 101 -22.88 6.81 -19.11
N ARG A 102 -22.22 7.64 -18.29
CA ARG A 102 -22.88 8.74 -17.56
C ARG A 102 -23.59 9.69 -18.52
N HIS A 103 -22.94 10.11 -19.60
CA HIS A 103 -23.55 10.97 -20.62
C HIS A 103 -24.77 10.31 -21.27
N GLY A 104 -24.67 9.03 -21.65
CA GLY A 104 -25.80 8.28 -22.21
C GLY A 104 -27.00 8.27 -21.26
N LEU A 105 -26.74 7.98 -19.97
CA LEU A 105 -27.78 7.96 -18.94
C LEU A 105 -28.42 9.33 -18.72
N LEU A 106 -27.64 10.42 -18.75
CA LEU A 106 -28.17 11.78 -18.67
C LEU A 106 -29.06 12.15 -19.86
N LEU A 107 -28.79 11.58 -21.04
CA LEU A 107 -29.63 11.71 -22.23
C LEU A 107 -30.85 10.77 -22.22
N GLY A 108 -31.04 9.99 -21.14
CA GLY A 108 -32.15 9.04 -21.00
C GLY A 108 -31.96 7.74 -21.79
N THR A 109 -30.75 7.45 -22.24
CA THR A 109 -30.41 6.23 -22.98
C THR A 109 -29.49 5.34 -22.15
N VAL A 110 -29.64 4.01 -22.25
CA VAL A 110 -28.71 3.08 -21.60
C VAL A 110 -27.80 2.49 -22.68
N PRO A 111 -26.52 2.88 -22.76
CA PRO A 111 -25.63 2.44 -23.84
C PRO A 111 -25.11 1.01 -23.59
N VAL A 112 -25.85 0.01 -24.08
CA VAL A 112 -25.54 -1.43 -23.89
C VAL A 112 -24.13 -1.78 -24.36
N ASP A 113 -23.76 -1.38 -25.58
CA ASP A 113 -22.45 -1.65 -26.17
C ASP A 113 -21.29 -1.12 -25.29
N LYS A 114 -21.52 0.00 -24.60
CA LYS A 114 -20.54 0.62 -23.71
C LYS A 114 -20.44 -0.13 -22.37
N LEU A 115 -21.56 -0.63 -21.85
CA LEU A 115 -21.56 -1.50 -20.67
C LEU A 115 -20.82 -2.81 -20.94
N GLU A 116 -21.01 -3.42 -22.11
CA GLU A 116 -20.28 -4.64 -22.52
C GLU A 116 -18.77 -4.37 -22.65
N ALA A 117 -18.40 -3.26 -23.29
CA ALA A 117 -17.01 -2.84 -23.42
C ALA A 117 -16.35 -2.54 -22.06
N LEU A 118 -17.11 -1.97 -21.10
CA LEU A 118 -16.66 -1.75 -19.73
C LEU A 118 -16.42 -3.08 -19.01
N ALA A 119 -17.38 -4.00 -19.04
CA ALA A 119 -17.28 -5.30 -18.37
C ALA A 119 -16.06 -6.10 -18.86
N SER A 120 -15.83 -6.15 -20.18
CA SER A 120 -14.64 -6.79 -20.77
C SER A 120 -13.33 -6.14 -20.31
N SER A 121 -13.29 -4.80 -20.28
CA SER A 121 -12.12 -4.03 -19.85
C SER A 121 -11.78 -4.26 -18.37
N VAL A 122 -12.79 -4.35 -17.51
CA VAL A 122 -12.65 -4.58 -16.07
C VAL A 122 -12.14 -5.99 -15.80
N ARG A 123 -12.70 -7.00 -16.49
CA ARG A 123 -12.31 -8.41 -16.35
C ARG A 123 -10.82 -8.63 -16.61
N SER A 124 -10.30 -8.05 -17.69
CA SER A 124 -8.86 -8.15 -18.02
C SER A 124 -7.96 -7.51 -16.95
N ARG A 125 -8.43 -6.45 -16.27
CA ARG A 125 -7.64 -5.74 -15.25
C ARG A 125 -7.59 -6.51 -13.93
N ARG A 126 -8.67 -7.20 -13.56
CA ARG A 126 -8.78 -7.97 -12.32
C ARG A 126 -7.66 -9.02 -12.22
N GLU A 127 -7.38 -9.72 -13.31
CA GLU A 127 -6.35 -10.78 -13.37
C GLU A 127 -4.93 -10.26 -13.12
N ALA A 128 -4.68 -8.98 -13.37
CA ALA A 128 -3.36 -8.35 -13.28
C ALA A 128 -3.23 -7.35 -12.10
N CYS A 129 -4.21 -7.28 -11.19
CA CYS A 129 -4.25 -6.28 -10.14
C CYS A 129 -3.61 -6.78 -8.82
N PRO A 130 -2.49 -6.18 -8.36
CA PRO A 130 -1.84 -6.58 -7.11
C PRO A 130 -2.48 -5.94 -5.86
N ASP A 131 -3.29 -4.90 -5.99
CA ASP A 131 -3.95 -4.21 -4.86
C ASP A 131 -5.33 -4.84 -4.57
N PRO A 132 -5.53 -5.46 -3.40
CA PRO A 132 -6.80 -6.08 -3.03
C PRO A 132 -7.98 -5.10 -3.01
N ARG A 133 -7.75 -3.83 -2.67
CA ARG A 133 -8.82 -2.82 -2.60
C ARG A 133 -9.29 -2.42 -3.99
N LEU A 134 -8.35 -2.27 -4.91
CA LEU A 134 -8.65 -1.98 -6.31
C LEU A 134 -9.35 -3.18 -6.97
N ALA A 135 -8.89 -4.40 -6.71
CA ALA A 135 -9.54 -5.61 -7.19
C ALA A 135 -11.01 -5.69 -6.74
N ALA A 136 -11.29 -5.46 -5.46
CA ALA A 136 -12.67 -5.46 -4.94
C ALA A 136 -13.55 -4.38 -5.58
N LEU A 137 -13.00 -3.20 -5.86
CA LEU A 137 -13.75 -2.14 -6.56
C LEU A 137 -14.05 -2.53 -8.01
N LEU A 138 -13.07 -3.14 -8.70
CA LEU A 138 -13.26 -3.66 -10.05
C LEU A 138 -14.35 -4.74 -10.08
N ASP A 139 -14.39 -5.63 -9.08
CA ASP A 139 -15.43 -6.66 -8.94
C ASP A 139 -16.83 -6.04 -8.80
N GLU A 140 -16.97 -4.98 -8.00
CA GLU A 140 -18.25 -4.28 -7.83
C GLU A 140 -18.71 -3.64 -9.15
N ILE A 141 -17.77 -3.02 -9.89
CA ILE A 141 -18.05 -2.41 -11.20
C ILE A 141 -18.49 -3.49 -12.20
N GLU A 142 -17.78 -4.62 -12.27
CA GLU A 142 -18.11 -5.74 -13.15
C GLU A 142 -19.50 -6.29 -12.84
N LEU A 143 -19.76 -6.62 -11.58
CA LEU A 143 -21.05 -7.15 -11.13
C LEU A 143 -22.20 -6.22 -11.52
N ARG A 144 -22.04 -4.91 -11.30
CA ARG A 144 -23.09 -3.94 -11.62
C ARG A 144 -23.29 -3.80 -13.12
N ALA A 145 -22.23 -3.80 -13.92
CA ALA A 145 -22.33 -3.75 -15.37
C ALA A 145 -23.05 -4.99 -15.92
N GLU A 146 -22.70 -6.19 -15.44
CA GLU A 146 -23.36 -7.43 -15.83
C GLU A 146 -24.83 -7.48 -15.44
N VAL A 147 -25.17 -7.01 -14.23
CA VAL A 147 -26.56 -6.91 -13.79
C VAL A 147 -27.36 -5.96 -14.68
N GLU A 148 -26.80 -4.82 -15.08
CA GLU A 148 -27.49 -3.89 -15.98
C GLU A 148 -27.66 -4.47 -17.39
N ILE A 149 -26.65 -5.16 -17.93
CA ILE A 149 -26.78 -5.89 -19.20
C ILE A 149 -27.88 -6.97 -19.09
N ALA A 150 -27.93 -7.72 -17.99
CA ALA A 150 -28.94 -8.74 -17.75
C ALA A 150 -30.37 -8.17 -17.64
N LYS A 151 -30.51 -6.97 -17.07
CA LYS A 151 -31.80 -6.26 -17.01
C LYS A 151 -32.28 -5.84 -18.40
N LEU A 152 -31.38 -5.32 -19.22
CA LEU A 152 -31.70 -4.84 -20.57
C LEU A 152 -31.99 -5.98 -21.54
N THR A 153 -31.32 -7.13 -21.39
CA THR A 153 -31.56 -8.32 -22.19
C THR A 153 -32.85 -9.05 -21.80
N ARG A 154 -33.23 -9.08 -20.51
CA ARG A 154 -34.50 -9.66 -20.04
C ARG A 154 -35.73 -8.80 -20.35
N GLY A 155 -35.56 -7.48 -20.37
CA GLY A 155 -36.64 -6.53 -20.67
C GLY A 155 -36.95 -6.34 -22.15
N ARG A 156 -36.23 -7.06 -23.03
CA ARG A 156 -36.41 -7.08 -24.48
C ARG A 156 -37.23 -8.29 -24.89
#